data_AF-A0A495BKH9-F1
#
_entry.id   AF-A0A495BKH9-F1
#
_cell.length_a   1.000
_cell.length_b   1.000
_cell.length_c   1.000
_cell.angle_alpha   90.00
_cell.angle_beta   90.00
_cell.angle_gamma   90.00
#
_symmetry.space_group_name_H-M   'P 1'
#
loop_
_entity.id
_entity.type
_entity.pdbx_description
1 polymer ?
#
loop_
_entity_poly.entity_id
_entity_poly.type
_entity_poly.pdbx_seq_one_letter_code
_entity_poly.pdbx_strand_id
1 'polypeptide(L)'
;MATYEKRGDAWRVKIRKGGVSLSESGFRTKREAKAWAVKKEAEISAQAAGLIPDKTFGELLARYAEEVSPRKRGERAEQMRIALYQREFPVLMAVKLASLSNHHFSDWRDQRLKMVSAASVRREWALLQHALNIAVKEWGWIKSSPLDSLTKPAAAKARTRRPTDLESEAILLATGYHHEMPPFLMTARVGAAWLFAIETGMRASEICGLTRESIDFDRRLAHLAMTKNGHARDVPLSVEAVRLLRQVMEAVPDGPVFGLRPSLLDSLFRKAKAQALIEDLHFHDSRREALTRLAKKVDVMTLAKISGHRDLRILQNTYYAPDMADVVALLD
;
A
#
# COMPACT_ATOMS: atom_id res chain seq x y z
N MET A 1 -9.59 -47.10 -5.25
CA MET A 1 -8.20 -47.43 -5.64
C MET A 1 -8.01 -47.04 -7.09
N ALA A 2 -6.95 -46.31 -7.41
CA ALA A 2 -6.69 -45.84 -8.77
C ALA A 2 -6.29 -46.98 -9.72
N THR A 3 -6.90 -47.02 -10.90
CA THR A 3 -6.57 -47.94 -11.98
C THR A 3 -5.84 -47.20 -13.10
N TYR A 4 -4.80 -47.81 -13.66
CA TYR A 4 -3.97 -47.22 -14.71
C TYR A 4 -4.11 -48.02 -16.00
N GLU A 5 -4.50 -47.36 -17.08
CA GLU A 5 -4.75 -47.98 -18.38
C GLU A 5 -3.85 -47.30 -19.42
N LYS A 6 -3.04 -48.06 -20.15
CA LYS A 6 -2.25 -47.52 -21.27
C LYS A 6 -3.15 -47.48 -22.51
N ARG A 7 -3.27 -46.31 -23.15
CA ARG A 7 -4.04 -46.10 -24.39
C ARG A 7 -3.14 -45.45 -25.44
N GLY A 8 -2.64 -46.26 -26.38
CA GLY A 8 -1.63 -45.82 -27.34
C GLY A 8 -0.37 -45.33 -26.61
N ASP A 9 0.04 -44.10 -26.91
CA ASP A 9 1.21 -43.44 -26.31
C ASP A 9 0.92 -42.67 -25.01
N ALA A 10 -0.31 -42.74 -24.51
CA ALA A 10 -0.72 -42.04 -23.29
C ALA A 10 -1.26 -42.99 -22.21
N TRP A 11 -1.25 -42.53 -20.97
CA TRP A 11 -1.85 -43.19 -19.83
C TRP A 11 -3.16 -42.50 -19.45
N ARG A 12 -4.13 -43.32 -19.06
CA ARG A 12 -5.39 -42.92 -18.44
C ARG A 12 -5.41 -43.41 -16.99
N VAL A 13 -5.88 -42.56 -16.09
CA VAL A 13 -6.12 -42.88 -14.68
C VAL A 13 -7.62 -42.87 -14.42
N LYS A 14 -8.13 -43.90 -13.75
CA LYS A 14 -9.50 -43.93 -13.22
C LYS A 14 -9.42 -44.05 -11.70
N ILE A 15 -10.08 -43.15 -10.97
CA ILE A 15 -10.13 -43.16 -9.51
C ILE A 15 -11.57 -43.41 -9.09
N ARG A 16 -11.77 -44.39 -8.20
CA ARG A 16 -13.02 -44.60 -7.46
C ARG A 16 -12.69 -44.64 -5.98
N LYS A 17 -13.11 -43.62 -5.22
CA LYS A 17 -12.84 -43.50 -3.78
C LYS A 17 -13.89 -42.59 -3.13
N GLY A 18 -14.43 -42.96 -1.97
CA GLY A 18 -15.35 -42.11 -1.19
C GLY A 18 -16.60 -41.63 -1.94
N GLY A 19 -17.21 -42.46 -2.78
CA GLY A 19 -18.37 -42.09 -3.60
C GLY A 19 -18.06 -41.24 -4.85
N VAL A 20 -16.81 -40.79 -5.00
CA VAL A 20 -16.35 -40.00 -6.17
C VAL A 20 -15.71 -40.92 -7.21
N SER A 21 -16.12 -40.75 -8.48
CA SER A 21 -15.55 -41.45 -9.64
C SER A 21 -15.00 -40.44 -10.65
N LEU A 22 -13.69 -40.47 -10.89
CA LEU A 22 -12.97 -39.56 -11.80
C LEU A 22 -12.16 -40.36 -12.83
N SER A 23 -12.03 -39.81 -14.04
CA SER A 23 -11.18 -40.36 -15.10
C SER A 23 -10.44 -39.22 -15.79
N GLU A 24 -9.13 -39.34 -15.92
CA GLU A 24 -8.27 -38.37 -16.61
C GLU A 24 -7.34 -39.10 -17.58
N SER A 25 -7.09 -38.52 -18.75
CA SER A 25 -6.23 -39.13 -19.77
C SER A 25 -5.30 -38.13 -20.43
N GLY A 26 -4.16 -38.61 -20.93
CA GLY A 26 -3.18 -37.77 -21.64
C GLY A 26 -1.81 -37.71 -20.97
N PHE A 27 -1.57 -38.48 -19.91
CA PHE A 27 -0.26 -38.54 -19.27
C PHE A 27 0.74 -39.28 -20.16
N ARG A 28 1.92 -38.70 -20.42
CA ARG A 28 2.95 -39.34 -21.27
C ARG A 28 3.60 -40.51 -20.55
N THR A 29 3.73 -40.45 -19.23
CA THR A 29 4.36 -41.51 -18.44
C THR A 29 3.46 -42.09 -17.35
N LYS A 30 3.69 -43.37 -17.01
CA LYS A 30 3.02 -44.02 -15.87
C LYS A 30 3.32 -43.31 -14.55
N ARG A 31 4.49 -42.66 -14.44
CA ARG A 31 4.92 -41.92 -13.26
C ARG A 31 4.08 -40.66 -13.05
N GLU A 32 3.86 -39.88 -14.10
CA GLU A 32 2.96 -38.72 -14.08
C GLU A 32 1.54 -39.13 -13.71
N ALA A 33 1.03 -40.19 -14.35
CA ALA A 33 -0.29 -40.74 -14.06
C ALA A 33 -0.42 -41.16 -12.59
N LYS A 34 0.59 -41.83 -12.02
CA LYS A 34 0.63 -42.19 -10.59
C LYS A 34 0.66 -40.96 -9.67
N ALA A 35 1.50 -39.97 -9.98
CA ALA A 35 1.60 -38.76 -9.17
C ALA A 35 0.28 -37.97 -9.12
N TRP A 36 -0.39 -37.84 -10.28
CA TRP A 36 -1.72 -37.25 -10.37
C TRP A 36 -2.75 -38.05 -9.57
N ALA A 37 -2.73 -39.38 -9.68
CA ALA A 37 -3.65 -40.26 -8.96
C ALA A 37 -3.53 -40.12 -7.44
N VAL A 38 -2.30 -40.12 -6.91
CA VAL A 38 -2.03 -39.95 -5.49
C VAL A 38 -2.53 -38.60 -4.99
N LYS A 39 -2.26 -37.53 -5.73
CA LYS A 39 -2.74 -36.18 -5.39
C LYS A 39 -4.27 -36.14 -5.34
N LYS A 40 -4.96 -36.65 -6.36
CA LYS A 40 -6.43 -36.67 -6.42
C LYS A 40 -7.07 -37.56 -5.37
N GLU A 41 -6.50 -38.73 -5.09
CA GLU A 41 -6.99 -39.58 -4.00
C GLU A 41 -6.82 -38.91 -2.63
N ALA A 42 -5.76 -38.14 -2.41
CA ALA A 42 -5.56 -37.36 -1.18
C ALA A 42 -6.59 -36.21 -1.06
N GLU A 43 -6.85 -35.49 -2.16
CA GLU A 43 -7.91 -34.46 -2.23
C GLU A 43 -9.29 -35.03 -1.88
N ILE A 44 -9.67 -36.15 -2.51
CA ILE A 44 -10.94 -36.85 -2.24
C ILE A 44 -11.02 -37.30 -0.77
N SER A 45 -9.91 -37.78 -0.21
CA SER A 45 -9.89 -38.25 1.18
C SER A 45 -10.01 -37.09 2.18
N ALA A 46 -9.35 -35.96 1.91
CA ALA A 46 -9.47 -34.77 2.75
C ALA A 46 -10.89 -34.19 2.73
N GLN A 47 -11.54 -34.20 1.57
CA GLN A 47 -12.92 -33.75 1.41
C GLN A 47 -13.92 -34.72 2.06
N ALA A 48 -13.74 -36.03 1.89
CA ALA A 48 -14.58 -37.06 2.51
C ALA A 48 -14.47 -37.09 4.05
N ALA A 49 -13.32 -36.66 4.60
CA ALA A 49 -13.13 -36.49 6.04
C ALA A 49 -13.68 -35.15 6.58
N GLY A 50 -14.29 -34.31 5.73
CA GLY A 50 -14.79 -32.99 6.11
C GLY A 50 -13.70 -31.97 6.46
N LEU A 51 -12.43 -32.26 6.17
CA LEU A 51 -11.28 -31.42 6.56
C LEU A 51 -11.09 -30.21 5.65
N ILE A 52 -11.62 -30.25 4.42
CA ILE A 52 -11.58 -29.16 3.45
C ILE A 52 -12.95 -29.10 2.78
N PRO A 53 -13.64 -27.94 2.78
CA PRO A 53 -14.94 -27.81 2.15
C PRO A 53 -14.84 -27.85 0.63
N ASP A 54 -15.92 -28.27 -0.04
CA ASP A 54 -16.04 -28.29 -1.50
C ASP A 54 -16.24 -26.87 -2.09
N LYS A 55 -15.28 -25.99 -1.83
CA LYS A 55 -15.29 -24.59 -2.24
C LYS A 55 -14.11 -24.29 -3.15
N THR A 56 -14.25 -23.22 -3.90
CA THR A 56 -13.23 -22.65 -4.77
C THR A 56 -12.49 -21.50 -4.07
N PHE A 57 -11.35 -21.11 -4.62
CA PHE A 57 -10.64 -19.93 -4.16
C PHE A 57 -11.44 -18.64 -4.41
N GLY A 58 -12.24 -18.59 -5.48
CA GLY A 58 -13.16 -17.49 -5.75
C GLY A 58 -14.20 -17.32 -4.66
N GLU A 59 -14.80 -18.41 -4.17
CA GLU A 59 -15.75 -18.39 -3.04
C GLU A 59 -15.08 -17.96 -1.73
N LEU A 60 -13.83 -18.37 -1.50
CA LEU A 60 -13.03 -17.90 -0.35
C LEU A 60 -12.86 -16.38 -0.40
N LEU A 61 -12.46 -15.82 -1.54
CA LEU A 61 -12.30 -14.38 -1.68
C LEU A 61 -13.63 -13.62 -1.64
N ALA A 62 -14.71 -14.20 -2.16
CA ALA A 62 -16.05 -13.60 -2.07
C ALA A 62 -16.49 -13.47 -0.61
N ARG A 63 -16.40 -14.54 0.18
CA ARG A 63 -16.69 -14.51 1.62
C ARG A 63 -15.79 -13.51 2.36
N TYR A 64 -14.50 -13.46 1.99
CA TYR A 64 -13.57 -12.51 2.60
C TYR A 64 -13.97 -11.05 2.32
N ALA A 65 -14.41 -10.75 1.09
CA ALA A 65 -14.88 -9.42 0.71
C ALA A 65 -16.15 -8.99 1.46
N GLU A 66 -16.99 -9.94 1.83
CA GLU A 66 -18.26 -9.72 2.54
C GLU A 66 -18.07 -9.62 4.05
N GLU A 67 -17.26 -10.51 4.66
CA GLU A 67 -17.18 -10.61 6.12
C GLU A 67 -16.00 -9.84 6.72
N VAL A 68 -14.89 -9.73 5.98
CA VAL A 68 -13.61 -9.23 6.53
C VAL A 68 -13.25 -7.86 5.99
N SER A 69 -13.35 -7.65 4.66
CA SER A 69 -13.02 -6.35 4.06
C SER A 69 -13.82 -5.18 4.63
N PRO A 70 -15.13 -5.28 4.98
CA PRO A 70 -15.88 -4.14 5.53
C PRO A 70 -15.39 -3.69 6.91
N ARG A 71 -14.73 -4.57 7.66
CA ARG A 71 -14.11 -4.24 8.95
C ARG A 71 -12.78 -3.50 8.78
N LYS A 72 -12.29 -3.36 7.54
CA LYS A 72 -11.00 -2.75 7.23
C LYS A 72 -11.19 -1.38 6.61
N ARG A 73 -10.34 -0.45 7.01
CA ARG A 73 -10.27 0.89 6.39
C ARG A 73 -9.96 0.86 4.88
N GLY A 74 -9.39 -0.24 4.40
CA GLY A 74 -9.08 -0.50 2.99
C GLY A 74 -10.21 -1.16 2.20
N GLU A 75 -11.41 -1.31 2.78
CA GLU A 75 -12.56 -2.04 2.22
C GLU A 75 -12.72 -1.82 0.71
N ARG A 76 -12.98 -0.59 0.27
CA ARG A 76 -13.24 -0.27 -1.13
C ARG A 76 -12.12 -0.74 -2.05
N ALA A 77 -10.86 -0.56 -1.63
CA ALA A 77 -9.70 -0.96 -2.42
C ALA A 77 -9.54 -2.49 -2.47
N GLU A 78 -9.83 -3.18 -1.36
CA GLU A 78 -9.84 -4.65 -1.30
C GLU A 78 -10.97 -5.22 -2.16
N GLN A 79 -12.21 -4.71 -2.04
CA GLN A 79 -13.36 -5.16 -2.83
C GLN A 79 -13.13 -4.95 -4.33
N MET A 80 -12.66 -3.77 -4.75
CA MET A 80 -12.31 -3.52 -6.16
C MET A 80 -11.23 -4.50 -6.65
N ARG A 81 -10.27 -4.87 -5.78
CA ARG A 81 -9.21 -5.82 -6.14
C ARG A 81 -9.74 -7.25 -6.25
N ILE A 82 -10.63 -7.66 -5.36
CA ILE A 82 -11.24 -8.98 -5.37
C ILE A 82 -12.14 -9.13 -6.60
N ALA A 83 -12.96 -8.12 -6.91
CA ALA A 83 -13.76 -8.09 -8.14
C ALA A 83 -12.87 -8.15 -9.40
N LEU A 84 -11.73 -7.45 -9.40
CA LEU A 84 -10.74 -7.57 -10.47
C LEU A 84 -10.24 -9.03 -10.61
N TYR A 85 -9.96 -9.72 -9.51
CA TYR A 85 -9.50 -11.11 -9.58
C TYR A 85 -10.56 -12.08 -10.09
N GLN A 86 -11.81 -11.89 -9.67
CA GLN A 86 -12.95 -12.66 -10.19
C GLN A 86 -13.06 -12.55 -11.71
N ARG A 87 -12.76 -11.38 -12.27
CA ARG A 87 -12.83 -11.12 -13.71
C ARG A 87 -11.57 -11.54 -14.48
N GLU A 88 -10.39 -11.14 -14.00
CA GLU A 88 -9.13 -11.25 -14.75
C GLU A 88 -8.37 -12.56 -14.50
N PHE A 89 -8.70 -13.30 -13.42
CA PHE A 89 -8.04 -14.56 -13.06
C PHE A 89 -9.04 -15.71 -12.87
N PRO A 90 -9.96 -15.96 -13.82
CA PRO A 90 -11.04 -16.94 -13.66
C PRO A 90 -10.50 -18.36 -13.42
N VAL A 91 -9.35 -18.71 -14.02
CA VAL A 91 -8.68 -20.01 -13.81
C VAL A 91 -8.29 -20.19 -12.34
N LEU A 92 -7.62 -19.19 -11.73
CA LEU A 92 -7.24 -19.23 -10.32
C LEU A 92 -8.47 -19.23 -9.40
N MET A 93 -9.50 -18.45 -9.76
CA MET A 93 -10.73 -18.37 -8.96
C MET A 93 -11.52 -19.67 -8.97
N ALA A 94 -11.48 -20.43 -10.06
CA ALA A 94 -12.15 -21.72 -10.18
C ALA A 94 -11.44 -22.88 -9.46
N VAL A 95 -10.19 -22.69 -9.00
CA VAL A 95 -9.42 -23.74 -8.32
C VAL A 95 -10.13 -24.12 -7.02
N LYS A 96 -10.45 -25.42 -6.89
CA LYS A 96 -10.97 -25.99 -5.64
C LYS A 96 -9.93 -25.89 -4.52
N LEU A 97 -10.37 -25.57 -3.30
CA LEU A 97 -9.48 -25.39 -2.14
C LEU A 97 -8.64 -26.63 -1.86
N ALA A 98 -9.17 -27.83 -2.11
CA ALA A 98 -8.42 -29.08 -1.99
C ALA A 98 -7.22 -29.18 -2.94
N SER A 99 -7.32 -28.59 -4.14
CA SER A 99 -6.26 -28.57 -5.15
C SER A 99 -5.37 -27.32 -5.07
N LEU A 100 -5.79 -26.30 -4.31
CA LEU A 100 -5.11 -25.02 -4.21
C LEU A 100 -3.68 -25.19 -3.68
N SER A 101 -2.72 -24.68 -4.43
CA SER A 101 -1.29 -24.93 -4.20
C SER A 101 -0.43 -23.79 -4.75
N ASN A 102 0.83 -23.77 -4.37
CA ASN A 102 1.79 -22.71 -4.66
C ASN A 102 1.91 -22.37 -6.16
N HIS A 103 1.89 -23.35 -7.06
CA HIS A 103 2.05 -23.09 -8.50
C HIS A 103 0.99 -22.12 -9.07
N HIS A 104 -0.26 -22.21 -8.60
CA HIS A 104 -1.31 -21.28 -9.03
C HIS A 104 -0.98 -19.81 -8.67
N PHE A 105 -0.30 -19.61 -7.54
CA PHE A 105 0.12 -18.28 -7.10
C PHE A 105 1.45 -17.83 -7.70
N SER A 106 2.36 -18.74 -8.07
CA SER A 106 3.54 -18.36 -8.86
C SER A 106 3.12 -17.91 -10.26
N ASP A 107 2.20 -18.63 -10.90
CA ASP A 107 1.68 -18.29 -12.23
C ASP A 107 0.97 -16.93 -12.19
N TRP A 108 0.12 -16.71 -11.18
CA TRP A 108 -0.49 -15.41 -10.93
C TRP A 108 0.55 -14.31 -10.72
N ARG A 109 1.55 -14.51 -9.86
CA ARG A 109 2.60 -13.53 -9.59
C ARG A 109 3.33 -13.14 -10.87
N ASP A 110 3.72 -14.14 -11.66
CA ASP A 110 4.53 -13.94 -12.87
C ASP A 110 3.71 -13.30 -13.99
N GLN A 111 2.42 -13.62 -14.10
CA GLN A 111 1.49 -12.91 -14.97
C GLN A 111 1.29 -11.45 -14.51
N ARG A 112 1.10 -11.20 -13.21
CA ARG A 112 0.93 -9.83 -12.67
C ARG A 112 2.16 -8.96 -12.85
N LEU A 113 3.36 -9.52 -12.68
CA LEU A 113 4.62 -8.78 -12.86
C LEU A 113 4.82 -8.26 -14.30
N LYS A 114 4.15 -8.86 -15.30
CA LYS A 114 4.14 -8.35 -16.68
C LYS A 114 3.21 -7.15 -16.88
N MET A 115 2.28 -6.91 -15.95
CA MET A 115 1.22 -5.89 -16.09
C MET A 115 1.42 -4.71 -15.15
N VAL A 116 2.01 -4.93 -13.97
CA VAL A 116 2.16 -3.90 -12.94
C VAL A 116 3.51 -3.99 -12.24
N SER A 117 3.90 -2.89 -11.59
CA SER A 117 5.12 -2.84 -10.80
C SER A 117 5.13 -3.88 -9.67
N ALA A 118 6.33 -4.31 -9.28
CA ALA A 118 6.53 -5.24 -8.15
C ALA A 118 5.89 -4.73 -6.85
N ALA A 119 5.88 -3.41 -6.61
CA ALA A 119 5.22 -2.80 -5.46
C ALA A 119 3.69 -3.04 -5.47
N SER A 120 3.06 -3.03 -6.65
CA SER A 120 1.64 -3.36 -6.79
C SER A 120 1.40 -4.85 -6.53
N VAL A 121 2.22 -5.74 -7.10
CA VAL A 121 2.13 -7.19 -6.83
C VAL A 121 2.31 -7.50 -5.34
N ARG A 122 3.19 -6.79 -4.63
CA ARG A 122 3.36 -6.97 -3.17
C ARG A 122 2.13 -6.53 -2.36
N ARG A 123 1.46 -5.44 -2.75
CA ARG A 123 0.21 -5.00 -2.11
C ARG A 123 -0.90 -6.03 -2.31
N GLU A 124 -0.99 -6.53 -3.53
CA GLU A 124 -1.90 -7.61 -3.92
C GLU A 124 -1.61 -8.91 -3.15
N TRP A 125 -0.34 -9.29 -3.03
CA TRP A 125 0.10 -10.44 -2.24
C TRP A 125 -0.35 -10.34 -0.79
N ALA A 126 -0.23 -9.16 -0.17
CA ALA A 126 -0.62 -8.96 1.22
C ALA A 126 -2.12 -9.21 1.45
N LEU A 127 -2.97 -8.79 0.50
CA LEU A 127 -4.41 -9.09 0.51
C LEU A 127 -4.66 -10.60 0.43
N LEU A 128 -4.08 -11.27 -0.57
CA LEU A 128 -4.28 -12.70 -0.79
C LEU A 128 -3.75 -13.53 0.40
N GLN A 129 -2.57 -13.18 0.92
CA GLN A 129 -1.99 -13.82 2.10
C GLN A 129 -2.90 -13.70 3.31
N HIS A 130 -3.46 -12.51 3.54
CA HIS A 130 -4.33 -12.33 4.69
C HIS A 130 -5.64 -13.10 4.52
N ALA A 131 -6.26 -13.10 3.33
CA ALA A 131 -7.45 -13.91 3.07
C ALA A 131 -7.19 -15.41 3.28
N LEU A 132 -6.07 -15.92 2.79
CA LEU A 132 -5.65 -17.31 3.02
C LEU A 132 -5.40 -17.59 4.51
N ASN A 133 -4.79 -16.67 5.23
CA ASN A 133 -4.54 -16.84 6.67
C ASN A 133 -5.84 -16.86 7.48
N ILE A 134 -6.85 -16.07 7.11
CA ILE A 134 -8.20 -16.15 7.70
C ILE A 134 -8.82 -17.51 7.40
N ALA A 135 -8.70 -17.99 6.15
CA ALA A 135 -9.19 -19.30 5.76
C ALA A 135 -8.53 -20.46 6.52
N VAL A 136 -7.24 -20.31 6.88
CA VAL A 136 -6.52 -21.28 7.73
C VAL A 136 -6.98 -21.18 9.19
N LYS A 137 -6.91 -19.98 9.79
CA LYS A 137 -7.00 -19.80 11.24
C LYS A 137 -8.43 -19.73 11.77
N GLU A 138 -9.30 -19.04 11.04
CA GLU A 138 -10.65 -18.71 11.51
C GLU A 138 -11.70 -19.63 10.88
N TRP A 139 -11.57 -19.92 9.58
CA TRP A 139 -12.57 -20.75 8.89
C TRP A 139 -12.22 -22.23 8.84
N GLY A 140 -10.95 -22.59 9.04
CA GLY A 140 -10.48 -23.98 8.91
C GLY A 140 -10.72 -24.58 7.51
N TRP A 141 -10.81 -23.75 6.46
CA TRP A 141 -11.10 -24.21 5.09
C TRP A 141 -9.87 -24.81 4.40
N ILE A 142 -8.67 -24.45 4.84
CA ILE A 142 -7.40 -24.98 4.32
C ILE A 142 -6.41 -25.15 5.47
N LYS A 143 -5.47 -26.09 5.35
CA LYS A 143 -4.51 -26.40 6.42
C LYS A 143 -3.35 -25.42 6.52
N SER A 144 -2.94 -24.84 5.40
CA SER A 144 -1.79 -23.94 5.31
C SER A 144 -1.97 -22.99 4.12
N SER A 145 -1.37 -21.80 4.18
CA SER A 145 -1.40 -20.86 3.06
C SER A 145 -0.45 -21.31 1.95
N PRO A 146 -0.90 -21.46 0.69
CA PRO A 146 -0.02 -21.79 -0.42
C PRO A 146 1.00 -20.69 -0.77
N LEU A 147 0.86 -19.49 -0.21
CA LEU A 147 1.80 -18.38 -0.40
C LEU A 147 3.01 -18.44 0.53
N ASP A 148 2.96 -19.23 1.61
CA ASP A 148 4.02 -19.23 2.65
C ASP A 148 5.36 -19.76 2.12
N SER A 149 5.32 -20.68 1.16
CA SER A 149 6.50 -21.28 0.53
C SER A 149 7.01 -20.53 -0.71
N LEU A 150 6.37 -19.41 -1.08
CA LEU A 150 6.75 -18.67 -2.28
C LEU A 150 7.53 -17.40 -1.96
N THR A 151 8.52 -17.14 -2.81
CA THR A 151 9.29 -15.90 -2.77
C THR A 151 8.46 -14.72 -3.26
N LYS A 152 8.29 -13.73 -2.37
CA LYS A 152 7.68 -12.44 -2.69
C LYS A 152 8.58 -11.64 -3.65
N PRO A 153 8.02 -10.85 -4.58
CA PRO A 153 8.80 -9.94 -5.41
C PRO A 153 9.64 -8.98 -4.55
N ALA A 154 10.84 -8.61 -5.01
CA ALA A 154 11.69 -7.65 -4.32
C ALA A 154 10.96 -6.33 -4.06
N ALA A 155 11.19 -5.72 -2.90
CA ALA A 155 10.70 -4.37 -2.65
C ALA A 155 11.45 -3.38 -3.54
N ALA A 156 10.74 -2.39 -4.08
CA ALA A 156 11.40 -1.28 -4.76
C ALA A 156 12.27 -0.50 -3.78
N LYS A 157 13.36 0.10 -4.30
CA LYS A 157 14.16 1.04 -3.52
C LYS A 157 13.28 2.20 -3.05
N ALA A 158 13.53 2.67 -1.82
CA ALA A 158 12.87 3.85 -1.31
C ALA A 158 13.21 5.06 -2.19
N ARG A 159 12.20 5.87 -2.51
CA ARG A 159 12.38 7.08 -3.32
C ARG A 159 13.24 8.11 -2.59
N THR A 160 14.26 8.64 -3.26
CA THR A 160 15.24 9.58 -2.69
C THR A 160 15.10 11.04 -3.10
N ARG A 161 14.12 11.35 -3.96
CA ARG A 161 13.90 12.67 -4.53
C ARG A 161 13.64 13.75 -3.47
N ARG A 162 14.33 14.89 -3.59
CA ARG A 162 14.11 16.13 -2.84
C ARG A 162 13.93 17.27 -3.83
N PRO A 163 12.96 18.18 -3.66
CA PRO A 163 12.88 19.40 -4.46
C PRO A 163 14.12 20.27 -4.24
N THR A 164 14.57 20.93 -5.31
CA THR A 164 15.51 22.06 -5.18
C THR A 164 14.76 23.34 -4.81
N ASP A 165 15.50 24.37 -4.40
CA ASP A 165 14.89 25.67 -4.12
C ASP A 165 14.30 26.29 -5.40
N LEU A 166 15.01 26.20 -6.54
CA LEU A 166 14.50 26.64 -7.85
C LEU A 166 13.23 25.90 -8.27
N GLU A 167 13.15 24.59 -8.04
CA GLU A 167 11.92 23.83 -8.33
C GLU A 167 10.77 24.25 -7.42
N SER A 168 11.07 24.55 -6.16
CA SER A 168 10.06 25.05 -5.23
C SER A 168 9.54 26.41 -5.68
N GLU A 169 10.42 27.35 -6.04
CA GLU A 169 10.05 28.65 -6.60
C GLU A 169 9.22 28.52 -7.88
N ALA A 170 9.61 27.64 -8.80
CA ALA A 170 8.87 27.39 -10.04
C ALA A 170 7.47 26.82 -9.76
N ILE A 171 7.30 25.96 -8.75
CA ILE A 171 5.99 25.49 -8.29
C ILE A 171 5.15 26.66 -7.73
N LEU A 172 5.72 27.56 -6.93
CA LEU A 172 5.00 28.71 -6.40
C LEU A 172 4.52 29.64 -7.52
N LEU A 173 5.40 29.91 -8.49
CA LEU A 173 5.05 30.69 -9.68
C LEU A 173 3.93 30.01 -10.48
N ALA A 174 4.05 28.71 -10.77
CA ALA A 174 3.06 27.97 -11.55
C ALA A 174 1.70 27.84 -10.84
N THR A 175 1.69 27.85 -9.51
CA THR A 175 0.45 27.85 -8.72
C THR A 175 -0.19 29.23 -8.61
N GLY A 176 0.56 30.30 -8.90
CA GLY A 176 0.15 31.69 -8.66
C GLY A 176 0.14 32.06 -7.17
N TYR A 177 0.94 31.37 -6.36
CA TYR A 177 1.08 31.71 -4.96
C TYR A 177 2.00 32.94 -4.80
N HIS A 178 1.56 33.89 -3.98
CA HIS A 178 2.30 35.10 -3.65
C HIS A 178 2.45 35.22 -2.14
N HIS A 179 3.62 35.65 -1.68
CA HIS A 179 3.94 35.72 -0.24
C HIS A 179 3.13 36.79 0.51
N GLU A 180 2.70 37.84 -0.19
CA GLU A 180 2.07 39.03 0.40
C GLU A 180 0.54 39.08 0.19
N MET A 181 -0.04 38.16 -0.59
CA MET A 181 -1.47 38.19 -0.94
C MET A 181 -2.18 36.91 -0.50
N PRO A 182 -3.37 36.98 0.11
CA PRO A 182 -4.14 35.78 0.43
C PRO A 182 -4.43 34.91 -0.81
N PRO A 183 -4.21 33.58 -0.75
CA PRO A 183 -4.38 32.70 -1.91
C PRO A 183 -5.86 32.37 -2.15
N PHE A 184 -6.61 33.31 -2.74
CA PHE A 184 -8.04 33.11 -3.05
C PHE A 184 -8.26 31.98 -4.07
N LEU A 185 -7.35 31.80 -5.03
CA LEU A 185 -7.41 30.72 -6.01
C LEU A 185 -6.99 29.37 -5.40
N MET A 186 -7.69 28.30 -5.75
CA MET A 186 -7.35 26.95 -5.25
C MET A 186 -5.94 26.50 -5.67
N THR A 187 -5.45 26.93 -6.85
CA THR A 187 -4.08 26.68 -7.27
C THR A 187 -3.08 27.35 -6.34
N ALA A 188 -3.27 28.62 -6.00
CA ALA A 188 -2.41 29.36 -5.08
C ALA A 188 -2.41 28.72 -3.67
N ARG A 189 -3.55 28.16 -3.22
CA ARG A 189 -3.62 27.39 -1.97
C ARG A 189 -2.77 26.12 -2.01
N VAL A 190 -2.60 25.50 -3.18
CA VAL A 190 -1.68 24.36 -3.35
C VAL A 190 -0.23 24.81 -3.22
N GLY A 191 0.13 26.00 -3.72
CA GLY A 191 1.45 26.61 -3.48
C GLY A 191 1.72 26.87 -2.00
N ALA A 192 0.75 27.45 -1.29
CA ALA A 192 0.82 27.65 0.16
C ALA A 192 0.95 26.30 0.91
N ALA A 193 0.17 25.28 0.51
CA ALA A 193 0.23 23.93 1.08
C ALA A 193 1.58 23.25 0.83
N TRP A 194 2.22 23.49 -0.33
CA TRP A 194 3.54 22.98 -0.65
C TRP A 194 4.61 23.54 0.30
N LEU A 195 4.64 24.87 0.51
CA LEU A 195 5.55 25.48 1.50
C LEU A 195 5.27 24.99 2.91
N PHE A 196 3.99 24.95 3.30
CA PHE A 196 3.61 24.48 4.62
C PHE A 196 4.03 23.02 4.86
N ALA A 197 3.99 22.17 3.82
CA ALA A 197 4.49 20.80 3.90
C ALA A 197 6.02 20.74 4.10
N ILE A 198 6.78 21.65 3.49
CA ILE A 198 8.24 21.77 3.67
C ILE A 198 8.58 22.25 5.09
N GLU A 199 7.78 23.15 5.66
CA GLU A 199 8.02 23.68 7.01
C GLU A 199 7.68 22.68 8.11
N THR A 200 6.66 21.85 7.92
CA THR A 200 6.08 21.01 8.98
C THR A 200 6.35 19.51 8.81
N GLY A 201 6.67 19.09 7.59
CA GLY A 201 6.74 17.69 7.21
C GLY A 201 5.39 16.98 7.25
N MET A 202 4.26 17.66 7.37
CA MET A 202 2.94 17.03 7.41
C MET A 202 2.60 16.32 6.10
N ARG A 203 1.81 15.24 6.18
CA ARG A 203 1.27 14.55 4.98
C ARG A 203 0.21 15.41 4.31
N ALA A 204 0.04 15.31 2.99
CA ALA A 204 -1.00 16.04 2.25
C ALA A 204 -2.40 15.89 2.87
N SER A 205 -2.78 14.69 3.31
CA SER A 205 -4.07 14.48 3.97
C SER A 205 -4.18 15.14 5.35
N GLU A 206 -3.06 15.27 6.07
CA GLU A 206 -3.02 15.98 7.36
C GLU A 206 -3.18 17.48 7.13
N ILE A 207 -2.53 18.04 6.10
CA ILE A 207 -2.65 19.46 5.71
C ILE A 207 -4.08 19.78 5.24
N CYS A 208 -4.63 18.96 4.35
CA CYS A 208 -6.00 19.13 3.84
C CYS A 208 -7.08 18.97 4.93
N GLY A 209 -6.79 18.23 5.99
CA GLY A 209 -7.71 17.97 7.10
C GLY A 209 -7.54 18.90 8.29
N LEU A 210 -6.59 19.84 8.25
CA LEU A 210 -6.30 20.75 9.35
C LEU A 210 -7.49 21.71 9.56
N THR A 211 -7.94 21.88 10.80
CA THR A 211 -9.03 22.79 11.16
C THR A 211 -8.51 23.94 12.05
N ARG A 212 -9.28 25.02 12.19
CA ARG A 212 -8.85 26.18 13.00
C ARG A 212 -8.66 25.79 14.46
N GLU A 213 -9.56 24.95 14.97
CA GLU A 213 -9.57 24.47 16.36
C GLU A 213 -8.37 23.56 16.68
N SER A 214 -7.74 23.01 15.64
CA SER A 214 -6.55 22.18 15.76
C SER A 214 -5.24 23.00 15.83
N ILE A 215 -5.29 24.33 15.78
CA ILE A 215 -4.12 25.19 15.76
C ILE A 215 -4.08 26.05 17.01
N ASP A 216 -2.99 25.92 17.75
CA ASP A 216 -2.64 26.78 18.87
C ASP A 216 -1.58 27.78 18.39
N PHE A 217 -2.00 29.02 18.13
CA PHE A 217 -1.10 30.06 17.65
C PHE A 217 -0.16 30.60 18.72
N ASP A 218 -0.54 30.52 20.00
CA ASP A 218 0.25 31.02 21.12
C ASP A 218 1.41 30.07 21.40
N ARG A 219 1.14 28.77 21.41
CA ARG A 219 2.16 27.71 21.56
C ARG A 219 2.82 27.33 20.24
N ARG A 220 2.31 27.81 19.10
CA ARG A 220 2.72 27.46 17.74
C ARG A 220 2.71 25.96 17.50
N LEU A 221 1.57 25.33 17.77
CA LEU A 221 1.36 23.90 17.58
C LEU A 221 0.17 23.63 16.67
N ALA A 222 0.31 22.64 15.78
CA ALA A 222 -0.83 22.02 15.09
C ALA A 222 -1.08 20.64 15.69
N HIS A 223 -2.26 20.47 16.30
CA HIS A 223 -2.70 19.20 16.86
C HIS A 223 -3.33 18.32 15.77
N LEU A 224 -2.63 17.26 15.37
CA LEU A 224 -3.17 16.31 14.41
C LEU A 224 -3.97 15.25 15.16
N ALA A 225 -5.28 15.46 15.21
CA ALA A 225 -6.22 14.43 15.64
C ALA A 225 -6.02 13.17 14.79
N MET A 226 -6.22 12.00 15.43
CA MET A 226 -5.97 10.67 14.88
C MET A 226 -6.27 10.57 13.37
N THR A 227 -5.23 10.46 12.54
CA THR A 227 -5.40 10.33 11.09
C THR A 227 -5.41 8.88 10.62
N LYS A 228 -5.81 8.68 9.36
CA LYS A 228 -6.01 7.40 8.67
C LYS A 228 -4.92 6.33 8.92
N ASN A 229 -3.67 6.71 9.23
CA ASN A 229 -2.52 5.82 9.51
C ASN A 229 -1.62 6.30 10.69
N GLY A 230 -2.08 7.23 11.53
CA GLY A 230 -1.23 7.93 12.50
C GLY A 230 -1.83 7.96 13.91
N HIS A 231 -0.95 8.14 14.89
CA HIS A 231 -1.34 8.50 16.25
C HIS A 231 -1.57 10.00 16.35
N ALA A 232 -2.34 10.43 17.33
CA ALA A 232 -2.43 11.84 17.67
C ALA A 232 -1.03 12.37 17.98
N ARG A 233 -0.69 13.53 17.42
CA ARG A 233 0.60 14.18 17.68
C ARG A 233 0.48 15.68 17.46
N ASP A 234 1.31 16.40 18.19
CA ASP A 234 1.51 17.83 17.98
C ASP A 234 2.67 18.04 17.01
N VAL A 235 2.45 18.91 16.03
CA VAL A 235 3.48 19.34 15.08
C VAL A 235 3.87 20.77 15.42
N PRO A 236 5.15 21.05 15.74
CA PRO A 236 5.61 22.41 15.97
C PRO A 236 5.55 23.22 14.68
N LEU A 237 5.12 24.47 14.79
CA LEU A 237 4.98 25.40 13.68
C LEU A 237 6.11 26.43 13.73
N SER A 238 6.88 26.51 12.65
CA SER A 238 7.85 27.60 12.45
C SER A 238 7.13 28.94 12.32
N VAL A 239 7.88 30.05 12.41
CA VAL A 239 7.33 31.40 12.17
C VAL A 239 6.69 31.46 10.77
N GLU A 240 7.34 30.84 9.78
CA GLU A 240 6.84 30.79 8.41
C GLU A 240 5.58 29.93 8.29
N ALA A 241 5.52 28.79 8.96
CA ALA A 241 4.30 27.97 9.00
C ALA A 241 3.12 28.74 9.61
N VAL A 242 3.34 29.52 10.67
CA VAL A 242 2.31 30.37 11.27
C VAL A 242 1.87 31.47 10.31
N ARG A 243 2.81 32.13 9.62
CA ARG A 243 2.51 33.16 8.62
C ARG A 243 1.63 32.60 7.49
N LEU A 244 2.00 31.44 6.94
CA LEU A 244 1.24 30.74 5.91
C LEU A 244 -0.19 30.41 6.37
N LEU A 245 -0.35 29.92 7.60
CA LEU A 245 -1.68 29.61 8.15
C LEU A 245 -2.56 30.86 8.23
N ARG A 246 -2.05 31.97 8.75
CA ARG A 246 -2.80 33.24 8.83
C ARG A 246 -3.21 33.72 7.44
N GLN A 247 -2.28 33.74 6.50
CA GLN A 247 -2.52 34.17 5.13
C GLN A 247 -3.58 33.30 4.43
N VAL A 248 -3.54 31.98 4.60
CA VAL A 248 -4.50 31.07 3.97
C VAL A 248 -5.88 31.19 4.62
N MET A 249 -5.96 31.41 5.95
CA MET A 249 -7.22 31.62 6.66
C MET A 249 -7.96 32.89 6.22
N GLU A 250 -7.28 33.91 5.73
CA GLU A 250 -7.93 35.09 5.13
C GLU A 250 -8.65 34.73 3.82
N ALA A 251 -8.09 33.81 3.02
CA ALA A 251 -8.68 33.37 1.76
C ALA A 251 -9.76 32.29 1.92
N VAL A 252 -9.83 31.66 3.09
CA VAL A 252 -10.74 30.54 3.39
C VAL A 252 -11.43 30.86 4.72
N PRO A 253 -12.66 31.41 4.72
CA PRO A 253 -13.34 31.78 5.97
C PRO A 253 -13.86 30.57 6.74
N ASP A 254 -14.32 29.52 6.04
CA ASP A 254 -15.00 28.36 6.64
C ASP A 254 -14.36 27.02 6.25
N GLY A 255 -14.62 25.99 7.05
CA GLY A 255 -14.15 24.62 6.79
C GLY A 255 -12.66 24.40 7.08
N PRO A 256 -12.02 23.35 6.51
CA PRO A 256 -10.60 23.08 6.71
C PRO A 256 -9.73 24.25 6.24
N VAL A 257 -8.62 24.50 6.95
CA VAL A 257 -7.79 25.71 6.80
C VAL A 257 -7.38 25.96 5.35
N PHE A 258 -6.90 24.94 4.65
CA PHE A 258 -6.47 25.08 3.25
C PHE A 258 -7.64 25.06 2.25
N GLY A 259 -8.84 24.64 2.65
CA GLY A 259 -9.98 24.48 1.75
C GLY A 259 -9.71 23.49 0.60
N LEU A 260 -8.82 22.52 0.80
CA LEU A 260 -8.37 21.56 -0.21
C LEU A 260 -8.77 20.14 0.17
N ARG A 261 -9.22 19.36 -0.82
CA ARG A 261 -9.34 17.90 -0.71
C ARG A 261 -8.04 17.25 -1.19
N PRO A 262 -7.58 16.13 -0.60
CA PRO A 262 -6.32 15.49 -1.01
C PRO A 262 -6.23 15.14 -2.50
N SER A 263 -7.33 14.69 -3.12
CA SER A 263 -7.40 14.39 -4.55
C SER A 263 -7.23 15.63 -5.43
N LEU A 264 -7.81 16.76 -4.99
CA LEU A 264 -7.68 18.03 -5.69
C LEU A 264 -6.26 18.58 -5.57
N LEU A 265 -5.68 18.53 -4.38
CA LEU A 265 -4.28 18.92 -4.15
C LEU A 265 -3.33 18.13 -5.06
N ASP A 266 -3.48 16.80 -5.14
CA ASP A 266 -2.65 15.96 -6.03
C ASP A 266 -2.84 16.33 -7.51
N SER A 267 -4.09 16.52 -7.95
CA SER A 267 -4.38 16.91 -9.34
C SER A 267 -3.79 18.28 -9.72
N LEU A 268 -4.01 19.30 -8.89
CA LEU A 268 -3.52 20.65 -9.14
C LEU A 268 -2.00 20.74 -9.01
N PHE A 269 -1.39 20.02 -8.08
CA PHE A 269 0.07 19.95 -7.97
C PHE A 269 0.71 19.33 -9.22
N ARG A 270 0.12 18.25 -9.77
CA ARG A 270 0.60 17.66 -11.03
C ARG A 270 0.51 18.66 -12.19
N LYS A 271 -0.56 19.46 -12.25
CA LYS A 271 -0.71 20.53 -13.25
C LYS A 271 0.35 21.62 -13.08
N ALA A 272 0.56 22.11 -11.87
CA ALA A 272 1.59 23.12 -11.58
C ALA A 272 2.99 22.60 -11.93
N LYS A 273 3.30 21.36 -11.56
CA LYS A 273 4.56 20.69 -11.91
C LYS A 273 4.77 20.59 -13.41
N ALA A 274 3.73 20.19 -14.16
CA ALA A 274 3.80 20.11 -15.62
C ALA A 274 4.01 21.50 -16.26
N GLN A 275 3.34 22.53 -15.76
CA GLN A 275 3.54 23.92 -16.20
C GLN A 275 4.95 24.44 -15.89
N ALA A 276 5.53 24.03 -14.76
CA ALA A 276 6.90 24.34 -14.37
C ALA A 276 7.96 23.47 -15.08
N LEU A 277 7.56 22.54 -15.97
CA LEU A 277 8.44 21.60 -16.67
C LEU A 277 9.30 20.73 -15.72
N ILE A 278 8.77 20.41 -14.54
CA ILE A 278 9.48 19.60 -13.54
C ILE A 278 9.13 18.12 -13.72
N GLU A 279 10.15 17.31 -13.97
CA GLU A 279 10.00 15.86 -14.05
C GLU A 279 10.17 15.19 -12.69
N ASP A 280 9.49 14.05 -12.54
CA ASP A 280 9.59 13.16 -11.37
C ASP A 280 9.66 13.89 -10.02
N LEU A 281 8.72 14.80 -9.77
CA LEU A 281 8.45 15.38 -8.45
C LEU A 281 7.01 15.06 -8.02
N HIS A 282 6.83 14.66 -6.77
CA HIS A 282 5.52 14.42 -6.17
C HIS A 282 5.33 15.36 -4.97
N PHE A 283 4.07 15.68 -4.64
CA PHE A 283 3.79 16.50 -3.46
C PHE A 283 4.43 15.90 -2.20
N HIS A 284 4.45 14.57 -2.08
CA HIS A 284 5.06 13.87 -0.95
C HIS A 284 6.58 14.08 -0.80
N ASP A 285 7.28 14.50 -1.86
CA ASP A 285 8.72 14.77 -1.79
C ASP A 285 9.01 16.03 -0.93
N SER A 286 8.03 16.94 -0.75
CA SER A 286 8.13 18.06 0.22
C SER A 286 8.35 17.58 1.65
N ARG A 287 7.70 16.47 2.04
CA ARG A 287 7.89 15.88 3.36
C ARG A 287 9.30 15.33 3.53
N ARG A 288 9.91 14.78 2.48
CA ARG A 288 11.30 14.34 2.53
C ARG A 288 12.24 15.53 2.70
N GLU A 289 11.96 16.64 2.04
CA GLU A 289 12.71 17.88 2.26
C GLU A 289 12.58 18.37 3.69
N ALA A 290 11.36 18.47 4.20
CA ALA A 290 11.08 18.91 5.56
C ALA A 290 11.83 18.07 6.60
N LEU A 291 11.78 16.75 6.50
CA LEU A 291 12.44 15.86 7.46
C LEU A 291 13.96 15.93 7.35
N THR A 292 14.51 16.13 6.15
CA THR A 292 15.95 16.40 5.97
C THR A 292 16.36 17.72 6.62
N ARG A 293 15.56 18.79 6.48
CA ARG A 293 15.82 20.09 7.12
C ARG A 293 15.70 20.01 8.65
N LEU A 294 14.68 19.32 9.15
CA LEU A 294 14.43 19.14 10.58
C LEU A 294 15.49 18.25 11.24
N ALA A 295 15.99 17.22 10.55
CA ALA A 295 17.05 16.34 11.09
C ALA A 295 18.35 17.09 11.43
N LYS A 296 18.58 18.26 10.83
CA LYS A 296 19.70 19.16 11.17
C LYS A 296 19.45 20.02 12.42
N LYS A 297 18.20 20.10 12.88
CA LYS A 297 17.77 21.00 13.96
C LYS A 297 17.35 20.26 15.23
N VAL A 298 16.95 19.00 15.12
CA VAL A 298 16.45 18.21 16.24
C VAL A 298 17.04 16.80 16.21
N ASP A 299 17.11 16.17 17.39
CA ASP A 299 17.53 14.78 17.52
C ASP A 299 16.51 13.81 16.85
N VAL A 300 16.95 12.57 16.61
CA VAL A 300 16.15 11.53 15.92
C VAL A 300 14.83 11.22 16.65
N MET A 301 14.80 11.26 17.98
CA MET A 301 13.60 10.94 18.76
C MET A 301 12.57 12.06 18.66
N THR A 302 13.03 13.31 18.74
CA THR A 302 12.19 14.48 18.49
C THR A 302 11.68 14.49 17.04
N LEU A 303 12.54 14.19 16.06
CA LEU A 303 12.14 14.06 14.65
C LEU A 303 11.08 12.97 14.46
N ALA A 304 11.19 11.84 15.17
CA ALA A 304 10.19 10.79 15.18
C ALA A 304 8.84 11.26 15.73
N LYS A 305 8.82 12.01 16.83
CA LYS A 305 7.59 12.58 17.39
C LYS A 305 6.94 13.57 16.43
N ILE A 306 7.71 14.50 15.85
CA ILE A 306 7.20 15.50 14.88
C ILE A 306 6.63 14.81 13.63
N SER A 307 7.39 13.88 13.07
CA SER A 307 7.04 13.22 11.82
C SER A 307 5.98 12.11 12.01
N GLY A 308 5.82 11.57 13.22
CA GLY A 308 4.94 10.44 13.50
C GLY A 308 5.46 9.12 12.93
N HIS A 309 6.77 8.93 12.84
CA HIS A 309 7.37 7.63 12.50
C HIS A 309 7.48 6.74 13.74
N ARG A 310 7.00 5.50 13.65
CA ARG A 310 7.14 4.49 14.72
C ARG A 310 8.43 3.69 14.60
N ASP A 311 8.84 3.41 13.36
CA ASP A 311 10.07 2.69 13.08
C ASP A 311 11.20 3.69 12.84
N LEU A 312 12.06 3.83 13.86
CA LEU A 312 13.19 4.75 13.83
C LEU A 312 14.20 4.42 12.73
N ARG A 313 14.25 3.16 12.26
CA ARG A 313 15.16 2.76 11.18
C ARG A 313 14.88 3.52 9.89
N ILE A 314 13.64 3.93 9.65
CA ILE A 314 13.30 4.76 8.50
C ILE A 314 13.99 6.12 8.61
N LEU A 315 13.97 6.73 9.80
CA LEU A 315 14.58 8.03 10.02
C LEU A 315 16.11 7.96 9.95
N GLN A 316 16.67 6.98 10.65
CA GLN A 316 18.11 6.72 10.69
C GLN A 316 18.68 6.48 9.30
N ASN A 317 18.03 5.67 8.47
CA ASN A 317 18.56 5.29 7.16
C ASN A 317 18.30 6.34 6.06
N THR A 318 17.39 7.29 6.28
CA THR A 318 16.87 8.14 5.20
C THR A 318 17.08 9.64 5.42
N TYR A 319 16.96 10.12 6.65
CA TYR A 319 16.93 11.56 6.96
C TYR A 319 18.05 11.99 7.91
N TYR A 320 18.41 11.14 8.86
CA TYR A 320 19.48 11.44 9.81
C TYR A 320 20.84 11.02 9.23
N ALA A 321 21.50 11.98 8.60
CA ALA A 321 22.84 11.84 8.05
C ALA A 321 23.68 13.06 8.47
N PRO A 322 24.10 13.13 9.75
CA PRO A 322 24.97 14.21 10.21
C PRO A 322 26.31 14.14 9.46
N ASP A 323 26.90 15.30 9.18
CA ASP A 323 28.30 15.33 8.78
C ASP A 323 29.14 14.93 9.99
N MET A 324 30.00 13.93 9.86
CA MET A 324 30.83 13.49 10.98
C MET A 324 31.84 14.57 11.38
N ALA A 325 32.19 15.51 10.48
CA ALA A 325 32.97 16.68 10.83
C ALA A 325 32.24 17.58 11.84
N ASP A 326 30.93 17.78 11.68
CA ASP A 326 30.10 18.53 12.64
C ASP A 326 30.01 17.79 13.99
N VAL A 327 30.04 16.46 13.97
CA VAL A 327 30.02 15.63 15.19
C VAL A 327 31.32 15.76 15.97
N VAL A 328 32.48 15.91 15.31
CA VAL A 328 33.76 16.13 16.02
C VAL A 328 33.67 17.33 16.95
N ALA A 329 33.07 18.43 16.49
CA ALA A 329 32.90 19.65 17.30
C ALA A 329 31.97 19.49 18.51
N LEU A 330 31.23 18.37 18.62
CA LEU A 330 30.37 18.04 19.77
C LEU A 330 31.04 17.10 20.78
N LEU A 331 32.23 16.58 20.49
CA LEU A 331 32.96 15.64 21.35
C LEU A 331 34.00 16.32 22.27
N ASP A 332 34.32 17.58 21.99
CA ASP A 332 35.22 18.44 22.76
C ASP A 332 34.44 19.37 23.70
#